data_AF-A0A368TLC3-F1
#
_entry.id   AF-A0A368TLC3-F1
#
_cell.length_a   1.000
_cell.length_b   1.000
_cell.length_c   1.000
_cell.angle_alpha   90.00
_cell.angle_beta   90.00
_cell.angle_gamma   90.00
#
_symmetry.space_group_name_H-M   'P 1'
#
loop_
_entity.id
_entity.type
_entity.pdbx_description
1 polymer ?
#
loop_
_entity_poly.entity_id
_entity_poly.type
_entity_poly.pdbx_seq_one_letter_code
_entity_poly.pdbx_strand_id
1 'polypeptide(L)'
;MTVFDVGANVSEISLLFSRFVGTTGRVHAFEATGSTFKKLTQVCQLAGRHHIALNHKAVADKEGILKLHIYDENHASWNSLADRLHYRYGIDVKSTNIEKVESVTIDEYCKENSISQIDLLKIDVE
;
A
#
# COMPACT_ATOMS: atom_id res chain seq x y z
N MET A 1 -9.82 -11.18 -13.84
CA MET A 1 -10.21 -10.35 -12.69
C MET A 1 -9.02 -9.50 -12.27
N THR A 2 -9.20 -8.19 -12.18
CA THR A 2 -8.18 -7.23 -11.77
C THR A 2 -8.61 -6.60 -10.44
N VAL A 3 -7.80 -6.78 -9.40
CA VAL A 3 -8.09 -6.29 -8.05
C VAL A 3 -7.00 -5.34 -7.60
N PHE A 4 -7.39 -4.21 -7.01
CA PHE A 4 -6.49 -3.24 -6.42
C PHE A 4 -6.63 -3.30 -4.89
N ASP A 5 -5.50 -3.43 -4.20
CA ASP A 5 -5.38 -3.35 -2.74
C ASP A 5 -4.48 -2.16 -2.40
N VAL A 6 -5.10 -1.02 -2.12
CA VAL A 6 -4.40 0.22 -1.75
C VAL A 6 -4.28 0.28 -0.23
N GLY A 7 -3.05 0.42 0.26
CA GLY A 7 -2.71 0.22 1.67
C GLY A 7 -2.65 -1.27 2.02
N ALA A 8 -1.88 -2.03 1.25
CA ALA A 8 -1.81 -3.49 1.33
C ALA A 8 -1.20 -4.01 2.64
N ASN A 9 -0.49 -3.16 3.39
CA ASN A 9 0.12 -3.47 4.67
C ASN A 9 0.91 -4.79 4.62
N VAL A 10 0.79 -5.70 5.60
CA VAL A 10 1.49 -7.00 5.62
C VAL A 10 0.71 -8.13 4.90
N SER A 11 0.09 -7.82 3.75
CA SER A 11 -0.40 -8.81 2.75
C SER A 11 -1.64 -9.65 3.08
N GLU A 12 -2.27 -9.52 4.25
CA GLU A 12 -3.41 -10.38 4.62
C GLU A 12 -4.54 -10.37 3.56
N ILE A 13 -4.96 -9.17 3.16
CA ILE A 13 -6.01 -8.96 2.16
C ILE A 13 -5.51 -9.26 0.73
N SER A 14 -4.29 -8.84 0.38
CA SER A 14 -3.66 -9.14 -0.90
C SER A 14 -3.56 -10.65 -1.16
N LEU A 15 -3.15 -11.44 -0.16
CA LEU A 15 -3.10 -12.90 -0.25
C LEU A 15 -4.50 -13.50 -0.42
N LEU A 16 -5.49 -13.00 0.32
CA LEU A 16 -6.87 -13.43 0.19
C LEU A 16 -7.39 -13.19 -1.24
N PHE A 17 -7.23 -11.97 -1.77
CA PHE A 17 -7.63 -11.65 -3.14
C PHE A 17 -6.90 -12.50 -4.18
N SER A 18 -5.62 -12.84 -3.96
CA SER A 18 -4.86 -13.71 -4.87
C SER A 18 -5.47 -15.12 -5.03
N ARG A 19 -6.34 -15.55 -4.11
CA ARG A 19 -7.09 -16.81 -4.19
C ARG A 19 -8.38 -16.70 -5.02
N PHE A 20 -8.92 -15.49 -5.15
CA PHE A 20 -10.20 -15.23 -5.82
C PHE A 20 -10.05 -14.71 -7.25
N VAL A 21 -8.90 -14.14 -7.60
CA VAL A 21 -8.66 -13.62 -8.96
C VAL A 21 -8.53 -14.70 -10.04
N GLY A 22 -8.48 -15.98 -9.66
CA GLY A 22 -8.33 -17.11 -10.58
C GLY A 22 -6.90 -17.25 -11.12
N THR A 23 -6.75 -18.02 -12.20
CA THR A 23 -5.43 -18.33 -12.80
C THR A 23 -4.90 -17.24 -13.72
N THR A 24 -5.79 -16.39 -14.26
CA THR A 24 -5.44 -15.32 -15.21
C THR A 24 -5.62 -13.92 -14.64
N GLY A 25 -6.23 -13.79 -13.45
CA GLY A 25 -6.39 -12.51 -12.79
C GLY A 25 -5.15 -12.08 -12.02
N ARG A 26 -5.18 -10.84 -11.54
CA ARG A 26 -4.05 -10.18 -10.90
C ARG A 26 -4.51 -9.28 -9.76
N VAL A 27 -3.73 -9.26 -8.68
CA VAL A 27 -3.85 -8.31 -7.58
C VAL A 27 -2.74 -7.27 -7.74
N HIS A 28 -3.08 -5.99 -7.69
CA HIS A 28 -2.15 -4.87 -7.66
C HIS A 28 -2.16 -4.29 -6.25
N ALA A 29 -1.11 -4.60 -5.50
CA ALA A 29 -0.97 -4.21 -4.10
C ALA A 29 -0.06 -2.97 -4.00
N PHE A 30 -0.53 -1.94 -3.30
CA PHE A 30 0.21 -0.70 -3.09
C PHE A 30 0.48 -0.52 -1.60
N GLU A 31 1.75 -0.35 -1.24
CA GLU A 31 2.17 -0.02 0.11
C GLU A 31 3.28 1.03 0.05
N ALA A 32 3.10 2.11 0.80
CA ALA A 32 3.97 3.28 0.75
C ALA A 32 5.13 3.20 1.77
N THR A 33 4.91 2.53 2.90
CA THR A 33 5.90 2.42 3.96
C THR A 33 6.99 1.43 3.56
N GLY A 34 8.26 1.84 3.57
CA GLY A 34 9.36 0.98 3.14
C GLY A 34 9.54 -0.28 3.97
N SER A 35 9.41 -0.19 5.30
CA SER A 35 9.50 -1.36 6.19
C SER A 35 8.33 -2.33 6.00
N THR A 36 7.11 -1.83 5.86
CA THR A 36 5.91 -2.63 5.61
C THR A 36 5.95 -3.27 4.23
N PHE A 37 6.38 -2.55 3.19
CA PHE A 37 6.55 -3.07 1.83
C PHE A 37 7.56 -4.23 1.77
N LYS A 38 8.64 -4.17 2.57
CA LYS A 38 9.59 -5.29 2.70
C LYS A 38 8.92 -6.53 3.30
N LYS A 39 8.12 -6.36 4.37
CA LYS A 39 7.36 -7.47 4.99
C LYS A 39 6.34 -8.06 4.01
N LEU A 40 5.57 -7.20 3.32
CA LEU A 40 4.65 -7.57 2.24
C LEU A 40 5.35 -8.44 1.17
N THR A 41 6.51 -8.00 0.70
CA THR A 41 7.29 -8.71 -0.32
C THR A 41 7.72 -10.11 0.16
N GLN A 42 8.24 -10.20 1.39
CA GLN A 42 8.64 -11.49 1.98
C GLN A 42 7.45 -12.45 2.10
N VAL A 43 6.31 -11.96 2.59
CA VAL A 43 5.08 -12.77 2.73
C VAL A 43 4.59 -13.29 1.38
N CYS A 44 4.54 -12.43 0.35
CA CYS A 44 4.13 -12.84 -1.00
C CYS A 44 5.08 -13.87 -1.64
N GLN A 45 6.39 -13.72 -1.41
CA GLN A 45 7.40 -14.67 -1.87
C GLN A 45 7.24 -16.03 -1.20
N LEU A 46 7.11 -16.07 0.13
CA LEU A 46 6.90 -17.30 0.90
C LEU A 46 5.60 -18.01 0.51
N ALA A 47 4.54 -17.26 0.19
CA ALA A 47 3.27 -17.80 -0.24
C ALA A 47 3.25 -18.30 -1.70
N GLY A 48 4.32 -18.08 -2.47
CA GLY A 48 4.41 -18.50 -3.88
C GLY A 48 3.40 -17.81 -4.80
N ARG A 49 2.99 -16.58 -4.47
CA ARG A 49 1.91 -15.88 -5.20
C ARG A 49 2.46 -14.99 -6.31
N HIS A 50 2.58 -15.56 -7.51
CA HIS A 50 3.04 -14.83 -8.71
C HIS A 50 1.98 -13.89 -9.31
N HIS A 51 0.72 -13.98 -8.86
CA HIS A 51 -0.39 -13.14 -9.37
C HIS A 51 -0.53 -11.81 -8.61
N ILE A 52 0.42 -11.45 -7.74
CA ILE A 52 0.41 -10.19 -6.98
C ILE A 52 1.52 -9.29 -7.53
N ALA A 53 1.13 -8.17 -8.15
CA ALA A 53 2.02 -7.09 -8.50
C ALA A 53 2.22 -6.19 -7.27
N LEU A 54 3.46 -6.09 -6.79
CA LEU A 54 3.82 -5.31 -5.61
C LEU A 54 4.33 -3.93 -6.02
N ASN A 55 3.73 -2.87 -5.49
CA ASN A 55 4.06 -1.49 -5.82
C ASN A 55 4.46 -0.72 -4.55
N HIS A 56 5.75 -0.35 -4.44
CA HIS A 56 6.25 0.49 -3.36
C HIS A 56 5.99 1.96 -3.67
N LYS A 57 4.71 2.34 -3.63
CA LYS A 57 4.22 3.65 -4.01
C LYS A 57 3.04 4.05 -3.14
N ALA A 58 2.94 5.33 -2.82
CA ALA A 58 1.71 5.91 -2.30
C ALA A 58 0.71 6.11 -3.45
N VAL A 59 -0.56 5.80 -3.22
CA VAL A 59 -1.63 6.22 -4.15
C VAL A 59 -2.14 7.57 -3.68
N ALA A 60 -2.11 8.57 -4.56
CA ALA A 60 -2.50 9.95 -4.24
C ALA A 60 -3.22 10.61 -5.42
N ASP A 61 -3.65 11.87 -5.24
CA ASP A 61 -4.31 12.67 -6.28
C ASP A 61 -3.34 13.19 -7.35
N LYS A 62 -2.03 13.10 -7.10
CA LYS A 62 -0.95 13.56 -8.00
C LYS A 62 0.29 12.69 -7.90
N GLU A 63 1.02 12.59 -9.00
CA GLU A 63 2.36 12.00 -9.04
C GLU A 63 3.39 12.93 -8.40
N GLY A 64 4.43 12.34 -7.81
CA GLY A 64 5.54 13.09 -7.22
C GLY A 64 6.22 12.36 -6.07
N ILE A 65 6.93 13.13 -5.25
CA ILE A 65 7.53 12.63 -4.01
C ILE A 65 6.76 13.21 -2.83
N LEU A 66 6.21 12.33 -2.01
CA LEU A 66 5.50 12.68 -0.78
C LEU A 66 6.37 12.41 0.44
N LYS A 67 6.07 13.13 1.53
CA LYS A 67 6.64 12.88 2.86
C LYS A 67 5.66 11.99 3.62
N LEU A 68 6.14 10.82 4.02
CA LEU A 68 5.40 9.87 4.84
C LEU A 68 5.95 9.91 6.26
N HIS A 69 5.10 10.23 7.23
CA HIS A 69 5.46 10.20 8.64
C HIS A 69 5.45 8.74 9.13
N ILE A 70 6.58 8.29 9.65
CA ILE A 70 6.78 6.91 10.09
C ILE A 70 6.72 6.86 11.62
N TYR A 71 5.95 5.93 12.15
CA TYR A 71 5.84 5.64 13.57
C TYR A 71 6.64 4.39 13.94
N ASP A 72 6.78 4.13 15.23
CA ASP A 72 7.44 2.90 15.71
C ASP A 72 6.68 1.63 15.29
N GLU A 73 7.30 0.47 15.49
CA GLU A 73 6.72 -0.81 15.04
C GLU A 73 5.36 -1.13 15.67
N ASN A 74 5.11 -0.71 16.91
CA ASN A 74 3.82 -0.93 17.57
C ASN A 74 2.71 -0.06 16.97
N HIS A 75 3.07 1.01 16.28
CA HIS A 75 2.17 1.97 15.66
C HIS A 75 2.38 2.08 14.14
N ALA A 76 2.99 1.07 13.51
CA ALA A 76 3.33 1.13 12.08
C ALA A 76 2.10 1.31 11.16
N SER A 77 0.91 0.90 11.60
CA SER A 77 -0.34 1.14 10.89
C SER A 77 -0.80 2.61 10.91
N TRP A 78 -0.15 3.48 11.68
CA TRP A 78 -0.49 4.91 11.76
C TRP A 78 0.35 5.78 10.82
N ASN A 79 1.26 5.16 10.05
CA ASN A 79 2.06 5.88 9.07
C ASN A 79 1.15 6.63 8.11
N SER A 80 1.34 7.95 8.02
CA SER A 80 0.40 8.84 7.32
C SER A 80 1.15 9.94 6.58
N LEU A 81 0.55 10.42 5.51
CA LEU A 81 1.03 11.62 4.81
C LEU A 81 0.83 12.89 5.65
N ALA A 82 -0.09 12.85 6.62
CA ALA A 82 -0.33 13.93 7.56
C ALA A 82 0.60 13.83 8.78
N ASP A 83 1.10 14.98 9.22
CA ASP A 83 1.70 15.10 10.56
C ASP A 83 0.58 15.04 11.62
N ARG A 84 0.26 13.83 12.07
CA ARG A 84 -0.82 13.62 13.04
C ARG A 84 -0.33 13.98 14.44
N LEU A 85 -0.84 15.11 14.94
CA LEU A 85 -0.57 15.62 16.28
C LEU A 85 -1.37 14.83 17.35
N HIS A 86 -1.08 13.54 17.51
CA HIS A 86 -1.80 12.62 18.41
C HIS A 86 -1.87 13.10 19.86
N TYR A 87 -0.88 13.90 20.32
CA TYR A 87 -0.87 14.49 21.65
C TYR A 87 -2.10 15.37 21.93
N ARG A 88 -2.72 15.96 20.89
CA ARG A 88 -3.95 16.76 21.02
C ARG A 88 -5.14 15.90 21.47
N TYR A 89 -5.03 14.58 21.35
CA TYR A 89 -6.01 13.60 21.80
C TYR A 89 -5.54 12.83 23.05
N GLY A 90 -4.49 13.31 23.73
CA GLY A 90 -3.95 12.66 24.94
C GLY A 90 -3.11 11.42 24.65
N ILE A 91 -2.69 11.20 23.39
CA ILE A 91 -1.85 10.06 22.99
C ILE A 91 -0.43 10.58 22.77
N ASP A 92 0.51 10.21 23.64
CA ASP A 92 1.92 10.61 23.54
C ASP A 92 2.71 9.69 22.60
N VAL A 93 2.29 9.66 21.33
CA VAL A 93 2.94 8.93 20.24
C VAL A 93 3.24 9.92 19.13
N LYS A 94 4.48 9.92 18.63
CA LYS A 94 4.97 10.82 17.59
C LYS A 94 5.64 10.03 16.48
N SER A 95 5.65 10.57 15.28
CA SER A 95 6.44 9.99 14.20
C SER A 95 7.92 9.97 14.60
N THR A 96 8.57 8.84 14.41
CA THR A 96 9.98 8.61 14.71
C THR A 96 10.88 8.97 13.52
N ASN A 97 10.33 8.99 12.30
CA ASN A 97 11.06 9.31 11.07
C ASN A 97 10.14 9.90 9.98
N ILE A 98 10.72 10.45 8.91
CA ILE A 98 10.04 10.83 7.69
C ILE A 98 10.68 10.09 6.50
N GLU A 99 9.88 9.34 5.77
CA GLU A 99 10.29 8.71 4.50
C GLU A 99 9.85 9.55 3.31
N LYS A 100 10.66 9.55 2.25
CA LYS A 100 10.27 10.09 0.93
C LYS A 100 9.78 8.93 0.09
N VAL A 101 8.54 9.00 -0.35
CA VAL A 101 7.90 7.93 -1.14
C VAL A 101 7.39 8.50 -2.47
N GLU A 102 7.55 7.73 -3.54
CA GLU A 102 6.94 8.07 -4.82
C GLU A 102 5.42 7.88 -4.75
N SER A 103 4.66 8.84 -5.26
CA SER A 103 3.22 8.73 -5.45
C SER A 103 2.85 8.45 -6.90
N VAL A 104 1.73 7.78 -7.07
CA VAL A 104 1.10 7.52 -8.37
C VAL A 104 -0.41 7.73 -8.25
N THR A 105 -1.05 8.18 -9.33
CA THR A 105 -2.51 8.16 -9.44
C THR A 105 -2.98 6.78 -9.89
N ILE A 106 -4.20 6.37 -9.54
CA ILE A 106 -4.75 5.11 -10.07
C ILE A 106 -4.85 5.17 -11.59
N ASP A 107 -5.22 6.33 -12.15
CA ASP A 107 -5.39 6.53 -13.58
C ASP A 107 -4.07 6.35 -14.35
N GLU A 108 -2.99 7.00 -13.92
CA GLU A 108 -1.69 6.85 -14.59
C GLU A 108 -1.15 5.41 -14.43
N TYR A 109 -1.32 4.80 -13.25
CA TYR A 109 -0.94 3.39 -13.07
C TYR A 109 -1.70 2.47 -14.03
N CYS A 110 -3.01 2.67 -14.19
CA CYS A 110 -3.82 1.87 -15.11
C CYS A 110 -3.37 2.05 -16.56
N LYS A 111 -3.08 3.29 -16.97
CA LYS A 111 -2.56 3.61 -18.30
C LYS A 111 -1.21 2.96 -18.57
N GLU A 112 -0.25 3.08 -17.65
CA GLU A 112 1.08 2.45 -17.76
C GLU A 112 1.01 0.92 -17.86
N ASN A 113 0.05 0.30 -17.16
CA ASN A 113 -0.09 -1.15 -17.10
C ASN A 113 -1.15 -1.70 -18.07
N SER A 114 -1.70 -0.87 -18.95
CA SER A 114 -2.75 -1.24 -19.91
C SER A 114 -3.97 -1.90 -19.25
N ILE A 115 -4.37 -1.40 -18.08
CA ILE A 115 -5.54 -1.86 -17.32
C ILE A 115 -6.73 -1.02 -17.74
N SER A 116 -7.68 -1.62 -18.45
CA SER A 116 -8.90 -0.95 -18.91
C SER A 116 -10.05 -1.01 -17.90
N GLN A 117 -9.98 -1.92 -16.92
CA GLN A 117 -11.03 -2.14 -15.93
C GLN A 117 -10.46 -2.66 -14.61
N ILE A 118 -10.98 -2.15 -13.49
CA ILE A 118 -10.76 -2.66 -12.15
C ILE A 118 -12.07 -3.34 -11.70
N ASP A 119 -12.00 -4.62 -11.35
CA ASP A 119 -13.18 -5.39 -10.91
C ASP A 119 -13.45 -5.18 -9.41
N LEU A 120 -12.40 -4.89 -8.64
CA LEU A 120 -12.51 -4.55 -7.22
C LEU A 120 -11.39 -3.58 -6.83
N LEU A 121 -11.75 -2.48 -6.19
CA LEU A 121 -10.83 -1.50 -5.64
C LEU A 121 -11.05 -1.41 -4.13
N LYS A 122 -10.11 -1.93 -3.35
CA LYS A 122 -10.05 -1.71 -1.91
C LYS A 122 -9.09 -0.55 -1.64
N ILE A 123 -9.52 0.39 -0.80
CA ILE A 123 -8.72 1.50 -0.32
C ILE A 123 -8.87 1.56 1.19
N ASP A 124 -7.75 1.41 1.89
CA ASP A 124 -7.63 1.60 3.33
C ASP A 124 -6.25 2.21 3.59
N VAL A 125 -6.21 3.54 3.65
CA VAL A 125 -4.99 4.34 3.76
C VAL A 125 -5.19 5.49 4.74
N GLU A 126 -4.09 5.99 5.27
CA GLU A 126 -4.03 7.03 6.31
C GLU A 126 -3.53 8.40 5.82
#